data_AF-A0A7K1SVT0-F1
#
_entry.id   AF-A0A7K1SVT0-F1
#
_cell.length_a   1.000
_cell.length_b   1.000
_cell.length_c   1.000
_cell.angle_alpha   90.00
_cell.angle_beta   90.00
_cell.angle_gamma   90.00
#
_symmetry.space_group_name_H-M   'P 1'
#
loop_
_entity.id
_entity.type
_entity.pdbx_description
1 polymer ?
#
loop_
_entity_poly.entity_id
_entity_poly.type
_entity_poly.pdbx_seq_one_letter_code
_entity_poly.pdbx_strand_id
1 'polypeptide(L)'
;MANSSGKNIVKTVKDYGKGLFSFIRGKVKTEEDAEDILQDVWYQLSNAVDVDEIGQMSGWLFKVAKNKIIDLYRKKTPESLDDLSFENDEGELIFNEILLADDNDP
;
A
#
# COMPACT_ATOMS: atom_id res chain seq x y z
N MET A 1 11.71 -23.32 23.29
CA MET A 1 12.08 -23.22 21.85
C MET A 1 11.36 -21.99 21.29
N ALA A 2 12.00 -20.82 21.28
CA ALA A 2 11.33 -19.57 20.83
C ALA A 2 12.32 -18.50 20.32
N ASN A 3 13.58 -18.86 20.07
CA ASN A 3 14.67 -17.88 19.88
C ASN A 3 15.36 -17.98 18.50
N SER A 4 14.75 -18.71 17.55
CA SER A 4 15.29 -18.91 16.20
C SER A 4 14.71 -17.89 15.20
N SER A 5 13.39 -17.67 15.22
CA SER A 5 12.69 -16.78 14.27
C SER A 5 13.15 -15.32 14.37
N GLY A 6 13.40 -14.81 15.58
CA GLY A 6 13.93 -13.45 15.77
C GLY A 6 15.33 -13.24 15.18
N LYS A 7 16.19 -14.26 15.19
CA LYS A 7 17.52 -14.20 14.55
C LYS A 7 17.42 -14.18 13.02
N ASN A 8 16.42 -14.85 12.44
CA ASN A 8 16.17 -14.84 11.00
C ASN A 8 15.73 -13.45 10.50
N ILE A 9 14.82 -12.79 11.24
CA ILE A 9 14.33 -11.45 10.88
C ILE A 9 15.45 -10.42 10.88
N VAL A 10 16.28 -10.36 11.93
CA VAL A 10 17.39 -9.39 12.01
C VAL A 10 18.38 -9.58 10.85
N LYS A 11 18.68 -10.83 10.50
CA LYS A 11 19.53 -11.14 9.34
C LYS A 11 18.88 -10.67 8.04
N THR A 12 17.60 -10.94 7.84
CA THR A 12 16.84 -10.51 6.67
C THR A 12 16.82 -8.98 6.53
N VAL A 13 16.56 -8.24 7.60
CA VAL A 13 16.61 -6.77 7.60
C VAL A 13 17.99 -6.26 7.21
N LYS A 14 19.06 -6.87 7.75
CA LYS A 14 20.44 -6.49 7.42
C LYS A 14 20.77 -6.77 5.95
N ASP A 15 20.37 -7.92 5.43
CA ASP A 15 20.72 -8.38 4.09
C ASP A 15 19.97 -7.61 2.99
N TYR A 16 18.70 -7.28 3.23
CA TYR A 16 17.83 -6.68 2.20
C TYR A 16 17.50 -5.21 2.42
N GLY A 17 17.70 -4.65 3.62
CA GLY A 17 17.16 -3.34 3.99
C GLY A 17 17.60 -2.20 3.09
N LYS A 18 18.89 -2.09 2.78
CA LYS A 18 19.39 -1.03 1.90
C LYS A 18 18.82 -1.15 0.47
N GLY A 19 18.77 -2.37 -0.07
CA GLY A 19 18.25 -2.61 -1.41
C GLY A 19 16.75 -2.36 -1.50
N LEU A 20 16.01 -2.82 -0.49
CA LEU A 20 14.56 -2.63 -0.41
C LEU A 20 14.19 -1.16 -0.26
N PHE A 21 14.88 -0.43 0.62
CA PHE A 21 14.70 1.02 0.75
C PHE A 21 14.98 1.75 -0.57
N SER A 22 16.11 1.44 -1.23
CA SER A 22 16.48 2.08 -2.51
C SER A 22 15.43 1.83 -3.60
N PHE A 23 14.88 0.62 -3.65
CA PHE A 23 13.80 0.25 -4.56
C PHE A 23 12.51 1.01 -4.29
N ILE A 24 12.09 1.12 -3.02
CA ILE A 24 10.90 1.86 -2.63
C ILE A 24 11.09 3.35 -2.92
N ARG A 25 12.22 3.91 -2.49
CA ARG A 25 12.56 5.33 -2.63
C ARG A 25 12.53 5.80 -4.08
N GLY A 26 12.95 4.96 -5.03
CA GLY A 26 12.87 5.25 -6.46
C GLY A 26 11.45 5.22 -7.06
N LYS A 27 10.42 4.90 -6.25
CA LYS A 27 9.03 4.74 -6.69
C LYS A 27 8.04 5.60 -5.92
N VAL A 28 8.49 6.37 -4.93
CA VAL A 28 7.65 7.26 -4.12
C VAL A 28 8.17 8.70 -4.14
N LYS A 29 7.31 9.65 -3.77
CA LYS A 29 7.58 11.08 -3.90
C LYS A 29 8.54 11.57 -2.81
N THR A 30 8.32 11.16 -1.57
CA THR A 30 9.06 11.62 -0.40
C THR A 30 9.90 10.50 0.20
N GLU A 31 10.86 10.87 1.04
CA GLU A 31 11.62 9.91 1.84
C GLU A 31 10.76 9.30 2.95
N GLU A 32 9.89 10.10 3.57
CA GLU A 32 8.90 9.67 4.56
C GLU A 32 7.96 8.58 4.00
N ASP A 33 7.39 8.77 2.80
CA ASP A 33 6.58 7.74 2.12
C ASP A 33 7.39 6.43 1.96
N ALA A 34 8.71 6.52 1.75
CA ALA A 34 9.57 5.36 1.57
C ALA A 34 9.85 4.64 2.88
N GLU A 35 10.13 5.40 3.95
CA GLU A 35 10.36 4.87 5.30
C GLU A 35 9.09 4.20 5.85
N ASP A 36 7.93 4.82 5.68
CA ASP A 36 6.64 4.27 6.12
C ASP A 36 6.34 2.95 5.43
N ILE A 37 6.48 2.89 4.10
CA ILE A 37 6.29 1.64 3.35
C ILE A 37 7.30 0.58 3.80
N LEU A 38 8.55 0.97 4.03
CA LEU A 38 9.58 0.03 4.47
C LEU A 38 9.23 -0.55 5.86
N GLN A 39 8.77 0.27 6.79
CA GLN A 39 8.29 -0.17 8.10
C GLN A 39 7.10 -1.14 7.98
N ASP A 40 6.14 -0.83 7.12
CA ASP A 40 4.97 -1.68 6.83
C ASP A 40 5.36 -3.06 6.27
N VAL A 41 6.43 -3.13 5.48
CA VAL A 41 6.96 -4.40 4.97
C VAL A 41 7.59 -5.21 6.10
N TRP A 42 8.36 -4.58 6.98
CA TRP A 42 8.94 -5.27 8.14
C TRP A 42 7.90 -5.74 9.14
N TYR A 43 6.86 -4.95 9.37
CA TYR A 43 5.74 -5.34 10.20
C TYR A 43 5.03 -6.59 9.65
N GLN A 44 4.81 -6.65 8.33
CA GLN A 44 4.27 -7.86 7.71
C GLN A 44 5.22 -9.04 7.81
N LEU A 45 6.53 -8.82 7.66
CA LEU A 45 7.53 -9.87 7.83
C LEU A 45 7.51 -10.42 9.26
N SER A 46 7.38 -9.56 10.27
CA SER A 46 7.33 -9.99 11.67
C SER A 46 6.05 -10.76 12.02
N ASN A 47 4.97 -10.52 11.29
CA ASN A 47 3.69 -11.22 11.47
C ASN A 47 3.59 -12.50 10.62
N ALA A 48 4.55 -12.77 9.74
CA ALA A 48 4.57 -14.01 8.97
C ALA A 48 4.85 -15.18 9.93
N VAL A 49 3.87 -16.07 10.07
CA VAL A 49 3.90 -17.19 11.04
C VAL A 49 5.09 -18.12 10.79
N ASP A 50 5.49 -18.30 9.53
CA ASP A 50 6.64 -19.11 9.15
C ASP A 50 7.51 -18.40 8.10
N VAL A 51 8.34 -17.47 8.58
CA VAL A 51 9.40 -16.81 7.77
C VAL A 51 10.31 -17.86 7.10
N ASP A 52 10.51 -19.02 7.74
CA ASP A 52 11.35 -20.12 7.25
C ASP A 52 10.69 -20.91 6.09
N GLU A 53 9.37 -20.84 5.90
CA GLU A 53 8.66 -21.43 4.75
C GLU A 53 8.66 -20.53 3.50
N ILE A 54 9.13 -19.28 3.62
CA ILE A 54 9.24 -18.37 2.49
C ILE A 54 10.41 -18.81 1.60
N GLY A 55 10.11 -19.66 0.61
CA GLY A 55 11.12 -20.23 -0.28
C GLY A 55 11.98 -19.21 -1.05
N GLN A 56 11.47 -17.98 -1.25
CA GLN A 56 12.21 -16.86 -1.86
C GLN A 56 11.94 -15.55 -1.10
N MET A 57 12.71 -15.33 -0.02
CA MET A 57 12.56 -14.16 0.86
C MET A 57 12.58 -12.82 0.11
N SER A 58 13.55 -12.64 -0.79
CA SER A 58 13.65 -11.43 -1.61
C SER A 58 12.38 -11.23 -2.44
N GLY A 59 11.96 -12.25 -3.19
CA GLY A 59 10.75 -12.18 -4.02
C GLY A 59 9.51 -11.78 -3.23
N TRP A 60 9.35 -12.33 -2.03
CA TRP A 60 8.26 -11.96 -1.12
C TRP A 60 8.36 -10.50 -0.67
N LEU A 61 9.52 -10.04 -0.17
CA LEU A 61 9.71 -8.66 0.30
C LEU A 61 9.42 -7.62 -0.79
N PHE A 62 9.96 -7.82 -2.00
CA PHE A 62 9.75 -6.90 -3.11
C PHE A 62 8.30 -6.93 -3.63
N LYS A 63 7.61 -8.08 -3.53
CA LYS A 63 6.16 -8.18 -3.83
C LYS A 63 5.34 -7.37 -2.83
N VAL A 64 5.61 -7.52 -1.53
CA VAL A 64 4.90 -6.77 -0.48
C VAL A 64 5.14 -5.27 -0.64
N ALA A 65 6.39 -4.85 -0.84
CA ALA A 65 6.73 -3.45 -1.08
C ALA A 65 6.01 -2.88 -2.32
N LYS A 66 5.96 -3.63 -3.43
CA LYS A 66 5.22 -3.24 -4.63
C LYS A 66 3.74 -3.04 -4.34
N ASN A 67 3.10 -3.95 -3.60
CA ASN A 67 1.69 -3.85 -3.25
C ASN A 67 1.43 -2.58 -2.40
N LYS A 68 2.28 -2.30 -1.41
CA LYS A 68 2.18 -1.11 -0.57
C LYS A 68 2.34 0.19 -1.35
N ILE A 69 3.23 0.22 -2.33
CA ILE A 69 3.38 1.37 -3.24
C ILE A 69 2.10 1.58 -4.06
N ILE A 70 1.50 0.50 -4.59
CA ILE A 70 0.22 0.58 -5.32
C ILE A 70 -0.89 1.10 -4.40
N ASP A 71 -0.96 0.62 -3.16
CA ASP A 71 -1.95 1.09 -2.18
C ASP A 71 -1.79 2.58 -1.86
N LEU A 72 -0.56 3.07 -1.71
CA LEU A 72 -0.27 4.49 -1.50
C LEU A 72 -0.84 5.34 -2.64
N TYR A 73 -0.66 4.91 -3.89
CA TYR A 73 -1.18 5.65 -5.05
C TYR A 73 -2.69 5.51 -5.21
N ARG A 74 -3.27 4.35 -4.93
CA ARG A 74 -4.73 4.15 -4.97
C ARG A 74 -5.46 5.04 -3.96
N LYS A 75 -4.93 5.17 -2.73
CA LYS A 75 -5.52 6.05 -1.70
C LYS A 75 -5.44 7.54 -2.05
N LYS A 76 -4.48 7.94 -2.90
CA LYS A 76 -4.29 9.33 -3.31
C LYS A 76 -5.15 9.72 -4.54
N THR A 77 -5.85 8.77 -5.16
CA THR A 77 -6.78 9.04 -6.27
C THR A 77 -8.22 8.97 -5.74
N PRO A 78 -8.83 10.09 -5.31
CA PRO A 78 -10.29 10.16 -5.27
C PRO A 78 -10.82 9.87 -6.68
N GLU A 79 -11.96 9.18 -6.80
CA GLU A 79 -12.65 9.06 -8.08
C GLU A 79 -12.88 10.47 -8.65
N SER A 80 -12.69 10.63 -9.97
CA SER A 80 -12.90 11.93 -10.60
C SER A 80 -14.36 12.31 -10.42
N LEU A 81 -14.64 13.57 -10.08
CA LEU A 81 -16.02 14.07 -10.10
C LEU A 81 -16.63 13.92 -11.50
N ASP A 82 -15.80 14.01 -12.54
CA ASP A 82 -16.20 13.79 -13.93
C ASP A 82 -16.63 12.33 -14.20
N ASP A 83 -16.09 11.35 -13.45
CA ASP A 83 -16.53 9.94 -13.56
C ASP A 83 -17.84 9.68 -12.80
N LEU A 84 -18.24 10.62 -11.93
CA LEU A 84 -19.41 10.54 -11.05
C LEU A 84 -20.56 11.45 -11.49
N SER A 85 -20.38 12.18 -12.59
CA SER A 85 -21.38 13.05 -13.19
C SER A 85 -21.54 12.77 -14.68
N PHE A 86 -22.75 12.87 -15.21
CA PHE A 86 -23.02 12.80 -16.65
C PHE A 86 -23.83 14.02 -17.10
N GLU A 87 -23.60 14.49 -18.32
CA GLU A 87 -24.44 15.51 -18.95
C GLU A 87 -25.71 14.87 -19.51
N ASN A 88 -26.87 15.42 -19.17
CA ASN A 88 -28.13 15.05 -19.83
C ASN A 88 -28.27 15.75 -21.19
N ASP A 89 -29.34 15.42 -21.93
CA ASP A 89 -29.62 16.00 -23.25
C ASP A 89 -29.88 17.52 -23.22
N GLU A 90 -30.08 18.09 -22.03
CA GLU A 90 -30.29 19.52 -21.79
C GLU A 90 -28.99 20.25 -21.38
N GLY A 91 -27.87 19.52 -21.30
CA GLY A 91 -26.56 20.05 -20.93
C GLY A 91 -26.40 20.30 -19.42
N GLU A 92 -27.27 19.73 -18.58
CA GLU A 92 -27.15 19.79 -17.13
C GLU A 92 -26.28 18.64 -16.61
N LEU A 93 -25.39 18.95 -15.67
CA LEU A 93 -24.55 17.96 -14.98
C LEU A 93 -25.37 17.25 -13.88
N ILE A 94 -25.63 15.96 -14.08
CA ILE A 94 -26.32 15.09 -13.13
C ILE A 94 -25.28 14.25 -12.39
N PHE A 95 -25.28 14.31 -11.06
CA PHE A 95 -24.44 13.46 -10.21
C PHE A 95 -25.14 12.13 -9.89
N ASN A 96 -24.36 11.07 -9.68
CA ASN A 96 -24.89 9.78 -9.21
C ASN A 96 -25.68 9.96 -7.90
N GLU A 97 -26.83 9.27 -7.80
CA GLU A 97 -27.77 9.36 -6.66
C GLU A 97 -27.11 9.15 -5.29
N ILE A 98 -26.00 8.40 -5.23
CA ILE A 98 -25.24 8.13 -4.00
C ILE A 98 -24.56 9.38 -3.40
N LEU A 99 -24.42 10.46 -4.17
CA LEU A 99 -23.81 11.74 -3.78
C LEU A 99 -24.86 12.81 -3.42
N LEU A 100 -26.14 12.58 -3.75
CA LEU A 100 -27.20 13.47 -3.34
C LEU A 100 -27.44 13.22 -1.85
N ALA A 101 -27.22 14.22 -1.02
CA ALA A 101 -27.66 14.17 0.37
C ALA A 101 -29.17 13.90 0.35
N ASP A 102 -29.63 12.88 1.06
CA ASP A 102 -31.06 12.68 1.27
C ASP A 102 -31.51 13.87 2.11
N ASP A 103 -32.07 14.89 1.46
CA ASP A 103 -32.67 16.04 2.14
C ASP A 103 -33.92 15.63 2.98
N ASN A 104 -34.25 14.33 3.04
CA ASN A 104 -35.17 13.77 4.04
C ASN A 104 -34.44 13.42 5.34
N ASP A 105 -33.90 14.43 6.02
CA ASP A 105 -33.71 14.35 7.48
C ASP A 105 -35.08 14.73 8.13
N PRO A 106 -35.77 13.81 8.83
CA PRO A 106 -37.09 14.08 9.42
C PRO A 106 -37.07 15.03 10.63
#